data_AF-A0A926TQ13-F1
#
_entry.id   AF-A0A926TQ13-F1
#
_cell.length_a   1.000
_cell.length_b   1.000
_cell.length_c   1.000
_cell.angle_alpha   90.00
_cell.angle_beta   90.00
_cell.angle_gamma   90.00
#
_symmetry.space_group_name_H-M   'P 1'
#
loop_
_entity.id
_entity.type
_entity.pdbx_description
1 polymer ?
#
loop_
_entity_poly.entity_id
_entity_poly.type
_entity_poly.pdbx_seq_one_letter_code
_entity_poly.pdbx_strand_id
1 'polypeptide(L)'
;MSNEEALITEVKASFLDQPFQIEFFECEPWEIPFTELLGARGKVITFQSQFGSNYPLDIHLAEEIDFLTKLNLSECYYGAGACPVFPFICEYPDGAEPLTGTNVLAALKPRNFRSEHIKNLNATAIPFPGYHPGTDNDEIHTDFSEQHIFEYEDSREEFTGTHGAIKQSVVDSKMWYVLLHTTPEQYEEYWFSQYVILFAVGRSLQGNRLLGVVTHQVCHNLCD
;
A
#
# COMPACT_ATOMS: atom_id res chain seq x y z
N MET A 1 -23.32 8.41 25.70
CA MET A 1 -22.62 7.98 24.48
C MET A 1 -21.70 6.85 24.91
N SER A 2 -21.81 5.67 24.29
CA SER A 2 -20.86 4.58 24.53
C SER A 2 -19.49 4.94 23.96
N ASN A 3 -18.43 4.22 24.35
CA ASN A 3 -17.09 4.41 23.77
C ASN A 3 -17.09 4.14 22.26
N GLU A 4 -17.88 3.17 21.81
CA GLU A 4 -18.05 2.83 20.38
C GLU A 4 -18.70 3.98 19.60
N GLU A 5 -19.78 4.56 20.12
CA GLU A 5 -20.46 5.70 19.50
C GLU A 5 -19.53 6.92 19.40
N ALA A 6 -18.69 7.15 20.41
CA ALA A 6 -17.71 8.22 20.42
C ALA A 6 -16.65 8.02 19.35
N LEU A 7 -16.08 6.80 19.26
CA LEU A 7 -15.08 6.45 18.25
C LEU A 7 -15.63 6.58 16.83
N ILE A 8 -16.82 6.02 16.56
CA ILE A 8 -17.48 6.13 15.26
C ILE A 8 -17.69 7.59 14.89
N THR A 9 -18.13 8.44 15.84
CA THR A 9 -18.33 9.87 15.60
C THR A 9 -17.02 10.58 15.25
N GLU A 10 -15.95 10.30 15.97
CA GLU A 10 -14.62 10.87 15.74
C GLU A 10 -14.03 10.46 14.39
N VAL A 11 -14.08 9.16 14.07
CA VAL A 11 -13.57 8.63 12.79
C VAL A 11 -14.39 9.15 11.62
N LYS A 12 -15.73 9.20 11.76
CA LYS A 12 -16.57 9.78 10.72
C LYS A 12 -16.15 11.20 10.38
N ALA A 13 -15.94 12.03 11.40
CA ALA A 13 -15.53 13.41 11.23
C ALA A 13 -14.11 13.54 10.63
N SER A 14 -13.18 12.67 11.00
CA SER A 14 -11.76 12.76 10.60
C SER A 14 -11.40 11.99 9.32
N PHE A 15 -12.28 11.12 8.82
CA PHE A 15 -12.06 10.30 7.63
C PHE A 15 -13.23 10.39 6.63
N LEU A 16 -14.42 9.89 6.95
CA LEU A 16 -15.52 9.77 5.97
C LEU A 16 -16.09 11.10 5.49
N ASP A 17 -16.23 12.07 6.41
CA ASP A 17 -16.77 13.39 6.10
C ASP A 17 -15.69 14.30 5.48
N GLN A 18 -14.43 13.84 5.41
CA GLN A 18 -13.36 14.58 4.76
C GLN A 18 -13.48 14.51 3.23
N PRO A 19 -13.22 15.63 2.53
CA PRO A 19 -13.13 15.61 1.08
C PRO A 19 -11.96 14.72 0.64
N PHE A 20 -12.13 14.03 -0.48
CA PHE A 20 -11.05 13.29 -1.10
C PHE A 20 -10.06 14.27 -1.73
N GLN A 21 -8.79 14.17 -1.34
CA GLN A 21 -7.70 14.96 -1.89
C GLN A 21 -6.77 14.03 -2.65
N ILE A 22 -6.63 14.24 -3.96
CA ILE A 22 -5.80 13.37 -4.81
C ILE A 22 -4.34 13.45 -4.34
N GLU A 23 -3.69 12.30 -4.23
CA GLU A 23 -2.27 12.19 -3.93
C GLU A 23 -1.55 11.70 -5.18
N PHE A 24 -0.54 12.47 -5.61
CA PHE A 24 0.18 12.22 -6.85
C PHE A 24 1.58 11.65 -6.62
N PHE A 25 2.08 11.61 -5.38
CA PHE A 25 3.37 10.98 -5.07
C PHE A 25 4.51 11.50 -5.98
N GLU A 26 4.55 12.81 -6.19
CA GLU A 26 5.49 13.51 -7.09
C GLU A 26 5.41 13.14 -8.58
N CYS A 27 4.41 12.36 -8.98
CA CYS A 27 4.16 11.97 -10.36
C CYS A 27 3.12 12.88 -11.02
N GLU A 28 3.08 12.90 -12.35
CA GLU A 28 1.97 13.49 -13.09
C GLU A 28 0.73 12.56 -13.05
N PRO A 29 -0.50 13.10 -13.15
CA PRO A 29 -1.72 12.30 -13.02
C PRO A 29 -1.82 11.08 -13.96
N TRP A 30 -1.25 11.18 -15.16
CA TRP A 30 -1.28 10.11 -16.16
C TRP A 30 -0.24 9.01 -15.91
N GLU A 31 0.77 9.29 -15.10
CA GLU A 31 1.87 8.36 -14.78
C GLU A 31 1.51 7.37 -13.69
N ILE A 32 0.56 7.73 -12.84
CA ILE A 32 0.06 6.91 -11.74
C ILE A 32 -0.38 5.53 -12.24
N PRO A 33 0.12 4.41 -11.67
CA PRO A 33 -0.02 3.08 -12.26
C PRO A 33 -1.35 2.39 -11.92
N PHE A 34 -2.40 3.14 -11.56
CA PHE A 34 -3.69 2.58 -11.13
C PHE A 34 -4.81 2.84 -12.13
N THR A 35 -5.85 2.01 -12.11
CA THR A 35 -7.09 2.26 -12.86
C THR A 35 -7.96 3.35 -12.23
N GLU A 36 -7.62 3.77 -11.02
CA GLU A 36 -8.37 4.72 -10.22
C GLU A 36 -7.42 5.61 -9.41
N LEU A 37 -7.82 6.84 -9.12
CA LEU A 37 -7.01 7.78 -8.34
C LEU A 37 -6.86 7.32 -6.88
N LEU A 38 -5.63 7.42 -6.37
CA LEU A 38 -5.34 7.39 -4.93
C LEU A 38 -5.40 8.80 -4.36
N GLY A 39 -5.75 8.88 -3.09
CA GLY A 39 -5.79 10.15 -2.39
C GLY A 39 -6.14 10.00 -0.93
N ALA A 40 -5.98 11.09 -0.21
CA ALA A 40 -6.26 11.16 1.21
C ALA A 40 -7.74 11.45 1.47
N ARG A 41 -8.29 10.72 2.45
CA ARG A 41 -9.43 11.16 3.26
C ARG A 41 -8.92 11.42 4.66
N GLY A 42 -8.83 12.70 5.04
CA GLY A 42 -8.11 13.07 6.26
C GLY A 42 -6.63 12.71 6.15
N LYS A 43 -6.15 11.80 7.01
CA LYS A 43 -4.75 11.35 7.03
C LYS A 43 -4.50 10.02 6.32
N VAL A 44 -5.55 9.31 5.89
CA VAL A 44 -5.45 7.94 5.37
C VAL A 44 -5.64 7.94 3.87
N ILE A 45 -4.73 7.29 3.15
CA ILE A 45 -4.81 7.10 1.70
C ILE A 45 -5.76 5.96 1.37
N THR A 46 -6.60 6.17 0.37
CA THR A 46 -7.56 5.20 -0.18
C THR A 46 -7.80 5.48 -1.66
N PHE A 47 -8.53 4.60 -2.33
CA PHE A 47 -9.08 4.85 -3.67
C PHE A 47 -10.28 5.80 -3.63
N GLN A 48 -10.41 6.66 -4.64
CA GLN A 48 -11.44 7.71 -4.75
C GLN A 48 -12.89 7.24 -4.56
N SER A 49 -13.22 6.09 -5.14
CA SER A 49 -14.53 5.45 -5.15
C SER A 49 -14.88 4.82 -3.80
N GLN A 50 -13.89 4.63 -2.93
CA GLN A 50 -14.05 3.94 -1.65
C GLN A 50 -14.28 4.94 -0.51
N PHE A 51 -15.01 4.47 0.50
CA PHE A 51 -15.27 5.20 1.75
C PHE A 51 -15.82 6.63 1.55
N GLY A 52 -16.76 6.80 0.60
CA GLY A 52 -17.47 8.06 0.43
C GLY A 52 -18.34 8.45 1.63
N SER A 53 -18.90 9.66 1.64
CA SER A 53 -19.65 10.21 2.78
C SER A 53 -20.89 9.40 3.21
N ASN A 54 -21.43 8.57 2.32
CA ASN A 54 -22.56 7.68 2.61
C ASN A 54 -22.14 6.24 2.94
N TYR A 55 -20.83 5.97 3.05
CA TYR A 55 -20.33 4.64 3.35
C TYR A 55 -20.77 4.20 4.76
N PRO A 56 -21.26 2.96 4.94
CA PRO A 56 -21.67 2.48 6.25
C PRO A 56 -20.43 2.32 7.15
N LEU A 57 -20.28 3.22 8.12
CA LEU A 57 -19.25 3.10 9.16
C LEU A 57 -19.72 2.12 10.24
N ASP A 58 -19.10 0.94 10.28
CA ASP A 58 -19.19 0.05 11.43
C ASP A 58 -18.04 0.32 12.42
N ILE A 59 -18.13 -0.31 13.59
CA ILE A 59 -17.11 -0.14 14.65
C ILE A 59 -15.74 -0.66 14.21
N HIS A 60 -15.68 -1.70 13.37
CA HIS A 60 -14.43 -2.31 12.94
C HIS A 60 -13.65 -1.41 11.97
N LEU A 61 -14.33 -0.79 11.01
CA LEU A 61 -13.71 0.23 10.17
C LEU A 61 -13.26 1.42 11.04
N ALA A 62 -14.03 1.79 12.06
CA ALA A 62 -13.61 2.88 12.96
C ALA A 62 -12.33 2.53 13.74
N GLU A 63 -12.22 1.31 14.28
CA GLU A 63 -11.03 0.83 14.98
C GLU A 63 -9.81 0.74 14.06
N GLU A 64 -9.97 0.28 12.82
CA GLU A 64 -8.88 0.22 11.84
C GLU A 64 -8.37 1.60 11.44
N ILE A 65 -9.26 2.57 11.19
CA ILE A 65 -8.86 3.94 10.88
C ILE A 65 -8.17 4.60 12.09
N ASP A 66 -8.71 4.40 13.29
CA ASP A 66 -8.08 4.89 14.52
C ASP A 66 -6.67 4.30 14.71
N PHE A 67 -6.53 2.99 14.50
CA PHE A 67 -5.23 2.33 14.49
C PHE A 67 -4.26 2.95 13.47
N LEU A 68 -4.69 3.07 12.20
CA LEU A 68 -3.87 3.60 11.11
C LEU A 68 -3.41 5.04 11.36
N THR A 69 -4.29 5.90 11.91
CA THR A 69 -3.96 7.30 12.18
C THR A 69 -3.01 7.51 13.37
N LYS A 70 -2.81 6.46 14.19
CA LYS A 70 -1.89 6.43 15.34
C LYS A 70 -0.52 5.82 15.01
N LEU A 71 -0.34 5.28 13.81
CA LEU A 71 0.96 4.77 13.37
C LEU A 71 2.02 5.89 13.40
N ASN A 72 3.21 5.54 13.90
CA ASN A 72 4.36 6.44 13.86
C ASN A 72 5.05 6.31 12.50
N LEU A 73 4.60 7.11 11.54
CA LEU A 73 5.13 7.10 10.17
C LEU A 73 6.17 8.19 9.97
N SER A 74 7.23 7.83 9.26
CA SER A 74 8.32 8.71 8.85
C SER A 74 8.43 8.74 7.33
N GLU A 75 9.59 9.12 6.84
CA GLU A 75 9.97 8.94 5.45
C GLU A 75 10.31 7.48 5.18
N CYS A 76 10.19 7.10 3.91
CA CYS A 76 10.65 5.86 3.32
C CYS A 76 12.15 5.73 3.58
N TYR A 77 12.60 4.58 4.08
CA TYR A 77 13.99 4.40 4.47
C TYR A 77 14.91 4.14 3.27
N TYR A 78 14.36 3.59 2.20
CA TYR A 78 15.07 3.25 0.99
C TYR A 78 14.80 4.32 -0.09
N GLY A 79 15.77 4.50 -1.00
CA GLY A 79 15.67 5.42 -2.13
C GLY A 79 16.36 6.78 -1.98
N ALA A 80 16.50 7.48 -3.10
CA ALA A 80 17.07 8.83 -3.16
C ALA A 80 15.97 9.88 -2.92
N GLY A 81 15.66 10.18 -1.66
CA GLY A 81 14.71 11.25 -1.34
C GLY A 81 14.03 11.10 0.02
N ALA A 82 13.52 12.22 0.53
CA ALA A 82 12.68 12.28 1.71
C ALA A 82 11.22 11.99 1.32
N CYS A 83 10.89 10.73 1.03
CA CYS A 83 9.56 10.34 0.55
C CYS A 83 8.65 9.97 1.73
N PRO A 84 7.55 10.69 2.02
CA PRO A 84 6.69 10.39 3.16
C PRO A 84 5.96 9.04 3.02
N VAL A 85 5.83 8.32 4.13
CA VAL A 85 5.00 7.11 4.23
C VAL A 85 3.63 7.48 4.76
N PHE A 86 2.57 7.00 4.11
CA PHE A 86 1.19 7.29 4.49
C PHE A 86 0.45 6.04 4.92
N PRO A 87 -0.48 6.14 5.89
CA PRO A 87 -1.35 5.02 6.22
C PRO A 87 -2.31 4.77 5.06
N PHE A 88 -2.58 3.50 4.78
CA PHE A 88 -3.37 3.07 3.63
C PHE A 88 -4.44 2.07 4.05
N ILE A 89 -5.62 2.20 3.43
CA ILE A 89 -6.70 1.23 3.53
C ILE A 89 -7.47 1.14 2.21
N CYS A 90 -7.89 -0.07 1.82
CA CYS A 90 -8.82 -0.27 0.72
C CYS A 90 -9.79 -1.42 1.00
N GLU A 91 -10.93 -1.42 0.30
CA GLU A 91 -11.87 -2.55 0.36
C GLU A 91 -11.29 -3.79 -0.33
N TYR A 92 -11.56 -4.96 0.27
CA TYR A 92 -11.21 -6.28 -0.25
C TYR A 92 -12.47 -7.18 -0.32
N PRO A 93 -13.38 -6.93 -1.28
CA PRO A 93 -14.74 -7.46 -1.25
C PRO A 93 -14.84 -8.98 -1.39
N ASP A 94 -13.89 -9.63 -2.09
CA ASP A 94 -13.93 -11.07 -2.31
C ASP A 94 -13.74 -11.88 -1.02
N GLY A 95 -13.10 -11.28 -0.01
CA GLY A 95 -12.87 -11.90 1.30
C GLY A 95 -12.17 -13.27 1.21
N ALA A 96 -11.53 -13.59 0.09
CA ALA A 96 -11.02 -14.91 -0.20
C ALA A 96 -9.89 -15.27 0.76
N GLU A 97 -9.94 -16.51 1.24
CA GLU A 97 -8.93 -17.11 2.11
C GLU A 97 -8.42 -18.42 1.48
N PRO A 98 -7.09 -18.61 1.42
CA PRO A 98 -6.04 -17.68 1.83
C PRO A 98 -5.85 -16.50 0.87
N LEU A 99 -5.35 -15.36 1.37
CA LEU A 99 -4.99 -14.21 0.54
C LEU A 99 -3.84 -14.56 -0.43
N THR A 100 -4.05 -14.31 -1.72
CA THR A 100 -3.06 -14.54 -2.81
C THR A 100 -2.59 -13.24 -3.44
N GLY A 101 -1.50 -13.30 -4.22
CA GLY A 101 -1.00 -12.13 -4.96
C GLY A 101 -2.04 -11.57 -5.94
N THR A 102 -2.80 -12.44 -6.62
CA THR A 102 -3.92 -12.04 -7.48
C THR A 102 -4.96 -11.23 -6.73
N ASN A 103 -5.31 -11.64 -5.50
CA ASN A 103 -6.28 -10.94 -4.68
C ASN A 103 -5.78 -9.55 -4.26
N VAL A 104 -4.51 -9.45 -3.88
CA VAL A 104 -3.88 -8.18 -3.49
C VAL A 104 -3.84 -7.23 -4.67
N LEU A 105 -3.37 -7.67 -5.85
CA LEU A 105 -3.36 -6.84 -7.04
C LEU A 105 -4.77 -6.42 -7.46
N ALA A 106 -5.76 -7.32 -7.39
CA ALA A 106 -7.15 -6.95 -7.69
C ALA A 106 -7.67 -5.83 -6.76
N ALA A 107 -7.32 -5.87 -5.48
CA ALA A 107 -7.70 -4.84 -4.51
C ALA A 107 -6.92 -3.51 -4.71
N LEU A 108 -5.65 -3.59 -5.11
CA LEU A 108 -4.79 -2.43 -5.39
C LEU A 108 -5.01 -1.81 -6.77
N LYS A 109 -5.81 -2.44 -7.64
CA LYS A 109 -6.26 -1.88 -8.93
C LYS A 109 -5.10 -1.33 -9.82
N PRO A 110 -3.97 -2.04 -9.99
CA PRO A 110 -2.95 -1.62 -10.93
C PRO A 110 -3.54 -1.62 -12.34
N ARG A 111 -3.21 -0.60 -13.13
CA ARG A 111 -3.64 -0.47 -14.53
C ARG A 111 -3.09 -1.61 -15.36
N ASN A 112 -1.79 -1.86 -15.23
CA ASN A 112 -1.06 -2.95 -15.87
C ASN A 112 0.03 -3.40 -14.89
N PHE A 113 -0.13 -4.56 -14.27
CA PHE A 113 0.95 -5.21 -13.52
C PHE A 113 1.86 -5.95 -14.50
N ARG A 114 3.15 -5.62 -14.52
CA ARG A 114 4.13 -6.14 -15.49
C ARG A 114 5.34 -6.71 -14.77
N SER A 115 5.45 -8.03 -14.75
CA SER A 115 6.57 -8.73 -14.14
C SER A 115 6.99 -9.93 -14.98
N GLU A 116 8.25 -10.00 -15.38
CA GLU A 116 8.83 -11.18 -16.05
C GLU A 116 9.22 -12.29 -15.07
N HIS A 117 9.35 -11.95 -13.79
CA HIS A 117 10.02 -12.80 -12.78
C HIS A 117 9.04 -13.51 -11.85
N ILE A 118 7.78 -13.08 -11.82
CA ILE A 118 6.74 -13.68 -11.00
C ILE A 118 5.92 -14.68 -11.83
N LYS A 119 6.10 -15.97 -11.50
CA LYS A 119 5.50 -17.08 -12.26
C LYS A 119 4.06 -17.40 -11.88
N ASN A 120 3.64 -17.11 -10.65
CA ASN A 120 2.33 -17.51 -10.14
C ASN A 120 1.75 -16.52 -9.13
N LEU A 121 0.81 -15.70 -9.57
CA LEU A 121 0.08 -14.74 -8.72
C LEU A 121 -0.97 -15.41 -7.83
N ASN A 122 -1.44 -16.61 -8.17
CA ASN A 122 -2.39 -17.36 -7.35
C ASN A 122 -1.71 -18.11 -6.18
N ALA A 123 -0.45 -17.77 -5.88
CA ALA A 123 0.26 -18.29 -4.72
C ALA A 123 -0.07 -17.49 -3.47
N THR A 124 0.00 -18.15 -2.33
CA THR A 124 -0.13 -17.50 -1.02
C THR A 124 1.19 -16.93 -0.54
N ALA A 125 2.32 -17.36 -1.06
CA ALA A 125 3.63 -16.80 -0.74
C ALA A 125 4.40 -16.71 -2.06
N ILE A 126 4.98 -15.54 -2.31
CA ILE A 126 5.80 -15.28 -3.48
C ILE A 126 7.12 -14.74 -2.93
N PRO A 127 8.26 -15.38 -3.22
CA PRO A 127 9.55 -14.85 -2.81
C PRO A 127 9.86 -13.56 -3.57
N PHE A 128 10.74 -12.74 -3.03
CA PHE A 128 11.28 -11.58 -3.73
C PHE A 128 11.86 -12.02 -5.08
N PRO A 129 11.47 -11.39 -6.20
CA PRO A 129 11.92 -11.82 -7.52
C PRO A 129 13.42 -11.59 -7.75
N GLY A 130 14.07 -10.72 -6.98
CA GLY A 130 15.43 -10.26 -7.23
C GLY A 130 15.45 -8.93 -7.99
N TYR A 131 16.58 -8.24 -7.98
CA TYR A 131 16.80 -7.04 -8.78
C TYR A 131 17.11 -7.41 -10.23
N HIS A 132 16.26 -6.99 -11.17
CA HIS A 132 16.38 -7.28 -12.61
C HIS A 132 16.28 -5.99 -13.46
N PRO A 133 17.34 -5.17 -13.49
CA PRO A 133 17.34 -3.94 -14.28
C PRO A 133 17.15 -4.22 -15.78
N GLY A 134 16.41 -3.35 -16.46
CA GLY A 134 16.16 -3.45 -17.90
C GLY A 134 15.09 -4.45 -18.33
N THR A 135 14.27 -4.97 -17.40
CA THR A 135 13.12 -5.85 -17.67
C THR A 135 11.83 -5.27 -17.11
N ASP A 136 10.66 -5.81 -17.49
CA ASP A 136 9.41 -5.48 -16.78
C ASP A 136 9.49 -6.05 -15.35
N ASN A 137 9.58 -5.17 -14.35
CA ASN A 137 9.98 -5.52 -12.99
C ASN A 137 9.03 -4.99 -11.89
N ASP A 138 7.73 -4.92 -12.12
CA ASP A 138 6.78 -4.77 -11.01
C ASP A 138 6.90 -5.98 -10.07
N GLU A 139 6.72 -5.74 -8.78
CA GLU A 139 7.00 -6.72 -7.75
C GLU A 139 5.77 -6.94 -6.87
N ILE A 140 5.55 -8.20 -6.49
CA ILE A 140 4.64 -8.57 -5.42
C ILE A 140 5.21 -9.81 -4.71
N HIS A 141 5.48 -9.68 -3.41
CA HIS A 141 6.09 -10.74 -2.61
C HIS A 141 5.68 -10.66 -1.15
N THR A 142 6.07 -11.67 -0.39
CA THR A 142 5.83 -11.77 1.07
C THR A 142 7.13 -11.74 1.87
N ASP A 143 8.28 -11.53 1.22
CA ASP A 143 9.60 -11.51 1.86
C ASP A 143 9.84 -10.15 2.52
N PHE A 144 9.98 -10.15 3.85
CA PHE A 144 10.16 -8.94 4.66
C PHE A 144 11.47 -8.18 4.36
N SER A 145 12.53 -8.88 3.99
CA SER A 145 13.87 -8.28 3.89
C SER A 145 14.08 -7.38 2.67
N GLU A 146 13.09 -7.28 1.78
CA GLU A 146 13.20 -6.56 0.50
C GLU A 146 11.98 -5.66 0.31
N GLN A 147 11.44 -5.15 1.42
CA GLN A 147 10.20 -4.37 1.44
C GLN A 147 10.43 -2.90 1.03
N HIS A 148 11.65 -2.39 1.21
CA HIS A 148 12.10 -1.06 0.78
C HIS A 148 11.30 0.16 1.29
N ILE A 149 10.49 0.03 2.35
CA ILE A 149 9.68 1.11 2.94
C ILE A 149 10.17 1.46 4.36
N PHE A 150 10.30 0.47 5.24
CA PHE A 150 10.66 0.60 6.65
C PHE A 150 12.18 0.48 6.90
N GLU A 151 12.64 0.96 8.06
CA GLU A 151 14.07 0.96 8.46
C GLU A 151 14.67 -0.45 8.65
N TYR A 152 13.88 -1.38 9.15
CA TYR A 152 14.36 -2.73 9.46
C TYR A 152 14.03 -3.68 8.32
N GLU A 153 15.06 -4.35 7.79
CA GLU A 153 14.94 -5.42 6.78
C GLU A 153 15.58 -6.74 7.26
N ASP A 154 16.08 -6.77 8.50
CA ASP A 154 16.53 -8.01 9.13
C ASP A 154 15.33 -8.80 9.66
N SER A 155 15.11 -10.01 9.15
CA SER A 155 14.03 -10.92 9.61
C SER A 155 13.88 -11.05 11.13
N ARG A 156 14.94 -10.83 11.93
CA ARG A 156 14.89 -10.84 13.40
C ARG A 156 14.10 -9.66 13.99
N GLU A 157 13.88 -8.63 13.18
CA GLU A 157 13.23 -7.37 13.53
C GLU A 157 11.85 -7.22 12.85
N GLU A 158 11.35 -8.27 12.18
CA GLU A 158 10.09 -8.23 11.44
C GLU A 158 8.87 -7.76 12.28
N PHE A 159 8.92 -7.94 13.61
CA PHE A 159 7.86 -7.53 14.53
C PHE A 159 8.16 -6.25 15.30
N THR A 160 9.16 -5.46 14.89
CA THR A 160 9.52 -4.19 15.55
C THR A 160 8.89 -2.98 14.85
N GLY A 161 8.79 -1.88 15.58
CA GLY A 161 8.35 -0.59 15.05
C GLY A 161 6.97 -0.60 14.41
N THR A 162 6.79 0.28 13.44
CA THR A 162 5.52 0.44 12.69
C THR A 162 5.20 -0.81 11.87
N HIS A 163 6.19 -1.43 11.23
CA HIS A 163 5.98 -2.66 10.48
C HIS A 163 5.38 -3.76 11.36
N GLY A 164 5.98 -4.01 12.53
CA GLY A 164 5.48 -4.98 13.49
C GLY A 164 4.07 -4.68 13.99
N ALA A 165 3.75 -3.40 14.24
CA ALA A 165 2.41 -2.98 14.62
C ALA A 165 1.37 -3.30 13.54
N ILE A 166 1.66 -3.04 12.27
CA ILE A 166 0.77 -3.40 11.15
C ILE A 166 0.64 -4.92 11.03
N LYS A 167 1.78 -5.63 11.10
CA LYS A 167 1.84 -7.08 10.99
C LYS A 167 1.03 -7.79 12.07
N GLN A 168 0.91 -7.23 13.27
CA GLN A 168 0.06 -7.76 14.34
C GLN A 168 -1.45 -7.51 14.11
N SER A 169 -1.80 -6.55 13.26
CA SER A 169 -3.17 -6.15 12.96
C SER A 169 -3.75 -6.83 11.72
N VAL A 170 -3.01 -7.75 11.09
CA VAL A 170 -3.42 -8.46 9.87
C VAL A 170 -3.49 -9.97 10.07
N VAL A 171 -4.33 -10.64 9.29
CA VAL A 171 -4.56 -12.09 9.33
C VAL A 171 -3.25 -12.85 9.16
N ASP A 172 -3.03 -13.84 10.04
CA ASP A 172 -1.82 -14.69 10.10
C ASP A 172 -0.50 -13.92 10.16
N SER A 173 -0.53 -12.65 10.59
CA SER A 173 0.62 -11.76 10.55
C SER A 173 1.29 -11.68 9.18
N LYS A 174 0.49 -11.77 8.13
CA LYS A 174 0.97 -11.89 6.77
C LYS A 174 0.82 -10.58 6.01
N MET A 175 1.98 -10.07 5.59
CA MET A 175 2.11 -8.86 4.79
C MET A 175 2.46 -9.22 3.35
N TRP A 176 2.00 -8.37 2.44
CA TRP A 176 2.38 -8.33 1.04
C TRP A 176 3.07 -7.01 0.77
N TYR A 177 4.19 -7.10 0.07
CA TYR A 177 4.95 -5.96 -0.41
C TYR A 177 4.76 -5.87 -1.90
N VAL A 178 4.39 -4.69 -2.40
CA VAL A 178 4.07 -4.46 -3.80
C VAL A 178 4.81 -3.22 -4.29
N LEU A 179 5.51 -3.35 -5.40
CA LEU A 179 6.19 -2.26 -6.09
C LEU A 179 5.58 -2.14 -7.50
N LEU A 180 5.07 -0.95 -7.82
CA LEU A 180 4.49 -0.65 -9.13
C LEU A 180 5.23 0.52 -9.76
N HIS A 181 5.76 0.30 -10.95
CA HIS A 181 6.41 1.34 -11.73
C HIS A 181 5.37 2.30 -12.31
N THR A 182 5.67 3.60 -12.28
CA THR A 182 4.90 4.59 -13.03
C THR A 182 5.02 4.37 -14.54
N THR A 183 4.18 5.02 -15.34
CA THR A 183 4.30 4.99 -16.80
C THR A 183 5.73 5.41 -17.21
N PRO A 184 6.45 4.59 -18.00
CA PRO A 184 7.79 4.97 -18.45
C PRO A 184 7.73 6.22 -19.32
N GLU A 185 8.69 7.12 -19.14
CA GLU A 185 8.91 8.26 -20.01
C GLU A 185 10.15 8.04 -20.87
N GLN A 186 10.19 8.71 -22.02
CA GLN A 186 11.33 8.63 -22.95
C GLN A 186 12.42 9.62 -22.55
N TYR A 187 13.62 9.11 -22.28
CA TYR A 187 14.82 9.87 -22.02
C TYR A 187 15.91 9.47 -23.00
N GLU A 188 16.22 10.38 -23.92
CA GLU A 188 17.16 10.16 -25.03
C GLU A 188 16.83 8.88 -25.82
N GLU A 189 17.58 7.79 -25.58
CA GLU A 189 17.47 6.51 -26.28
C GLU A 189 16.71 5.43 -25.48
N TYR A 190 16.30 5.70 -24.24
CA TYR A 190 15.72 4.70 -23.33
C TYR A 190 14.36 5.14 -22.78
N TRP A 191 13.53 4.16 -22.42
CA TRP A 191 12.28 4.37 -21.69
C TRP A 191 12.46 3.86 -20.27
N PHE A 192 12.20 4.69 -19.28
CA PHE A 192 12.26 4.29 -17.87
C PHE A 192 11.17 4.97 -17.05
N SER A 193 10.77 4.33 -15.96
CA SER A 193 9.88 4.92 -14.97
C SER A 193 10.70 5.70 -13.96
N GLN A 194 10.40 6.97 -13.74
CA GLN A 194 11.15 7.80 -12.80
C GLN A 194 10.88 7.41 -11.34
N TYR A 195 9.66 6.98 -11.06
CA TYR A 195 9.19 6.67 -9.71
C TYR A 195 8.59 5.27 -9.64
N VAL A 196 8.55 4.74 -8.42
CA VAL A 196 7.79 3.54 -8.08
C VAL A 196 6.86 3.86 -6.92
N ILE A 197 5.66 3.28 -6.94
CA ILE A 197 4.72 3.32 -5.83
C ILE A 197 4.83 2.00 -5.05
N LEU A 198 5.02 2.10 -3.75
CA LEU A 198 5.27 0.98 -2.85
C LEU A 198 4.11 0.80 -1.88
N PHE A 199 3.72 -0.45 -1.64
CA PHE A 199 2.75 -0.82 -0.60
C PHE A 199 3.33 -1.88 0.31
N ALA A 200 3.03 -1.77 1.60
CA ALA A 200 3.09 -2.88 2.53
C ALA A 200 1.69 -3.05 3.14
N VAL A 201 0.98 -4.10 2.74
CA VAL A 201 -0.42 -4.31 3.10
C VAL A 201 -0.68 -5.74 3.56
N GLY A 202 -1.65 -5.90 4.45
CA GLY A 202 -2.19 -7.21 4.82
C GLY A 202 -3.69 -7.14 5.00
N ARG A 203 -4.34 -8.30 5.01
CA ARG A 203 -5.79 -8.38 5.24
C ARG A 203 -6.09 -8.08 6.70
N SER A 204 -7.00 -7.15 6.94
CA SER A 204 -7.45 -6.80 8.29
C SER A 204 -8.00 -8.01 9.06
N LEU A 205 -7.76 -8.05 10.37
CA LEU A 205 -8.39 -9.00 11.29
C LEU A 205 -9.90 -8.74 11.49
N GLN A 206 -10.37 -7.53 11.23
CA GLN A 206 -11.72 -7.09 11.62
C GLN A 206 -12.70 -6.93 10.46
N GLY A 207 -12.24 -7.10 9.21
CA GLY A 207 -13.13 -7.02 8.06
C GLY A 207 -12.47 -7.29 6.72
N ASN A 208 -13.26 -7.14 5.67
CA ASN A 208 -12.88 -7.41 4.29
C ASN A 208 -12.17 -6.19 3.68
N ARG A 209 -11.00 -5.86 4.21
CA ARG A 209 -10.16 -4.73 3.81
C ARG A 209 -8.68 -5.12 3.81
N LEU A 210 -7.90 -4.47 2.96
CA LEU A 210 -6.45 -4.44 3.11
C LEU A 210 -6.07 -3.17 3.87
N LEU A 211 -5.17 -3.29 4.84
CA LEU A 211 -4.62 -2.17 5.61
C LEU A 211 -3.10 -2.22 5.61
N GLY A 212 -2.48 -1.07 5.78
CA GLY A 212 -1.03 -0.94 5.89
C GLY A 212 -0.55 0.45 5.53
N VAL A 213 0.44 0.54 4.66
CA VAL A 213 1.02 1.82 4.21
C VAL A 213 1.24 1.86 2.70
N VAL A 214 1.34 3.09 2.20
CA VAL A 214 1.77 3.41 0.83
C VAL A 214 2.82 4.52 0.87
N THR A 215 3.78 4.45 -0.04
CA THR A 215 4.77 5.52 -0.27
C THR A 215 5.22 5.49 -1.74
N HIS A 216 6.16 6.35 -2.09
CA HIS A 216 6.84 6.37 -3.37
C HIS A 216 8.34 6.53 -3.16
N GLN A 217 9.12 6.22 -4.19
CA GLN A 217 10.54 6.57 -4.23
C GLN A 217 11.00 6.68 -5.69
N VAL A 218 12.17 7.30 -5.89
CA VAL A 218 12.85 7.29 -7.19
C VAL A 218 13.18 5.83 -7.57
N CYS A 219 12.91 5.47 -8.82
CA CYS A 219 13.21 4.14 -9.32
C CYS A 219 14.73 3.91 -9.36
N HIS A 220 15.19 2.81 -8.77
CA HIS A 220 16.61 2.46 -8.67
C HIS A 220 17.32 2.27 -10.01
N ASN A 221 16.58 2.01 -11.09
CA ASN A 221 17.13 1.98 -12.45
C ASN A 221 17.80 3.31 -12.88
N LEU A 222 17.62 4.40 -12.12
CA LEU A 222 18.25 5.70 -12.35
C LEU A 222 19.45 5.98 -11.45
N CYS A 223 19.71 5.13 -10.46
CA CYS A 223 20.78 5.32 -9.49
C CYS A 223 22.03 4.49 -9.79
N ASP A 224 21.94 3.55 -10.75
CA ASP A 224 23.04 2.70 -11.25
C ASP A 224 23.46 3.08 -12.68
#